data_AF-A0A9D8QII7-F1
#
_entry.id   AF-A0A9D8QII7-F1
#
_cell.length_a   1.000
_cell.length_b   1.000
_cell.length_c   1.000
_cell.angle_alpha   90.00
_cell.angle_beta   90.00
_cell.angle_gamma   90.00
#
_symmetry.space_group_name_H-M   'P 1'
#
loop_
_entity.id
_entity.type
_entity.pdbx_description
1 polymer ?
#
loop_
_entity_poly.entity_id
_entity_poly.type
_entity_poly.pdbx_seq_one_letter_code
_entity_poly.pdbx_strand_id
1 'polypeptide(L)'
;MIGRLRQAVHGLRPPDRHMGVAPTDDPDRRSAALQGLCFCFLYDLCAWLSGGNDPVPSRTSEYTLTHLRPVPDPRRRLQRYVNPRLLESWDAALAPFFGRGLLLVPDLAADTELVEEGRRQGGALRADLRFLSRSSLRDGPRFSPLPTRRWQLTLWVSPDLARVDDAAVRAA
;
A
#
# COMPACT_ATOMS: atom_id res chain seq x y z
N MET A 1 9.16 -14.87 8.57
CA MET A 1 7.97 -14.00 8.48
C MET A 1 7.62 -13.58 7.04
N ILE A 2 8.50 -13.83 6.06
CA ILE A 2 8.44 -13.35 4.65
C ILE A 2 7.30 -13.96 3.81
N GLY A 3 6.76 -15.13 4.18
CA GLY A 3 5.64 -15.76 3.46
C GLY A 3 4.29 -15.06 3.70
N ARG A 4 4.10 -14.42 4.85
CA ARG A 4 2.80 -13.90 5.28
C ARG A 4 2.42 -12.55 4.67
N LEU A 5 3.37 -11.69 4.31
CA LEU A 5 3.05 -10.36 3.73
C LEU A 5 2.56 -10.45 2.28
N ARG A 6 3.10 -11.37 1.47
CA ARG A 6 2.51 -11.70 0.16
C ARG A 6 1.11 -12.30 0.34
N GLN A 7 0.90 -13.06 1.42
CA GLN A 7 -0.42 -13.58 1.76
C GLN A 7 -1.41 -12.52 2.26
N ALA A 8 -0.88 -11.50 2.91
CA ALA A 8 -1.66 -10.41 3.45
C ALA A 8 -2.16 -9.43 2.37
N VAL A 9 -1.67 -9.52 1.13
CA VAL A 9 -2.09 -8.66 0.01
C VAL A 9 -2.41 -9.55 -1.19
N HIS A 10 -3.34 -10.48 -0.99
CA HIS A 10 -3.79 -11.40 -2.04
C HIS A 10 -4.90 -10.77 -2.91
N GLY A 11 -4.79 -10.93 -4.24
CA GLY A 11 -5.82 -10.52 -5.20
C GLY A 11 -5.62 -9.14 -5.84
N LEU A 12 -4.64 -8.35 -5.40
CA LEU A 12 -4.29 -7.04 -6.00
C LEU A 12 -3.30 -7.17 -7.16
N ARG A 13 -3.61 -8.03 -8.14
CA ARG A 13 -2.68 -8.32 -9.24
C ARG A 13 -2.80 -7.25 -10.34
N PRO A 14 -1.71 -6.61 -10.77
CA PRO A 14 -1.72 -5.80 -11.99
C PRO A 14 -1.83 -6.72 -13.23
N PRO A 15 -2.48 -6.28 -14.33
CA PRO A 15 -2.51 -7.00 -15.59
C PRO A 15 -1.12 -7.00 -16.29
N ASP A 16 -0.93 -7.92 -17.23
CA ASP A 16 0.34 -8.18 -17.90
C ASP A 16 0.87 -6.96 -18.70
N ARG A 17 2.17 -6.69 -18.57
CA ARG A 17 2.85 -5.52 -19.17
C ARG A 17 2.87 -5.59 -20.70
N HIS A 18 2.50 -4.49 -21.36
CA HIS A 18 2.84 -4.23 -22.78
C HIS A 18 3.80 -3.03 -22.84
N MET A 19 4.94 -3.17 -23.53
CA MET A 19 5.97 -2.12 -23.68
C MET A 19 5.58 -1.09 -24.78
N GLY A 20 5.96 0.20 -24.62
CA GLY A 20 6.12 1.11 -25.77
C GLY A 20 5.51 2.53 -25.76
N VAL A 21 4.84 3.02 -24.70
CA VAL A 21 4.16 4.34 -24.64
C VAL A 21 4.15 4.80 -23.19
N ALA A 22 4.28 6.10 -22.94
CA ALA A 22 4.22 6.68 -21.59
C ALA A 22 2.96 6.23 -20.84
N PRO A 23 3.04 5.91 -19.52
CA PRO A 23 1.92 5.34 -18.77
C PRO A 23 0.66 6.21 -18.72
N THR A 24 0.75 7.47 -19.11
CA THR A 24 -0.30 8.49 -18.94
C THR A 24 -1.34 8.48 -20.06
N ASP A 25 -0.99 8.01 -21.26
CA ASP A 25 -1.81 8.18 -22.47
C ASP A 25 -2.66 6.96 -22.80
N ASP A 26 -2.20 5.77 -22.38
CA ASP A 26 -2.91 4.49 -22.53
C ASP A 26 -3.68 4.17 -21.23
N PRO A 27 -5.03 4.13 -21.25
CA PRO A 27 -5.85 3.84 -20.07
C PRO A 27 -5.51 2.52 -19.38
N ASP A 28 -5.17 1.47 -20.14
CA ASP A 28 -4.91 0.14 -19.58
C ASP A 28 -3.58 0.13 -18.84
N ARG A 29 -2.56 0.79 -19.41
CA ARG A 29 -1.25 0.94 -18.75
C ARG A 29 -1.32 1.84 -17.53
N ARG A 30 -2.13 2.90 -17.58
CA ARG A 30 -2.36 3.79 -16.45
C ARG A 30 -3.02 3.03 -15.29
N SER A 31 -4.07 2.28 -15.58
CA SER A 31 -4.75 1.43 -14.60
C SER A 31 -3.79 0.41 -13.98
N ALA A 32 -3.00 -0.29 -14.80
CA ALA A 32 -2.01 -1.25 -14.31
C ALA A 32 -0.93 -0.60 -13.41
N ALA A 33 -0.46 0.61 -13.77
CA ALA A 33 0.49 1.36 -12.98
C ALA A 33 -0.10 1.84 -11.64
N LEU A 34 -1.35 2.33 -11.64
CA LEU A 34 -2.07 2.69 -10.42
C LEU A 34 -2.28 1.49 -9.50
N GLN A 35 -2.66 0.33 -10.04
CA GLN A 35 -2.78 -0.91 -9.28
C GLN A 35 -1.43 -1.31 -8.67
N GLY A 36 -0.36 -1.25 -9.45
CA GLY A 36 1.00 -1.50 -8.98
C GLY A 36 1.42 -0.56 -7.85
N LEU A 37 1.06 0.72 -7.94
CA LEU A 37 1.35 1.71 -6.90
C LEU A 37 0.52 1.47 -5.62
N CYS A 38 -0.78 1.16 -5.76
CA CYS A 38 -1.64 0.77 -4.63
C CYS A 38 -1.08 -0.45 -3.90
N PHE A 39 -0.61 -1.46 -4.64
CA PHE A 39 0.05 -2.62 -4.07
C PHE A 39 1.32 -2.24 -3.31
N CYS A 40 2.22 -1.45 -3.91
CA CYS A 40 3.46 -1.02 -3.25
C CYS A 40 3.17 -0.27 -1.95
N PHE A 41 2.22 0.66 -2.01
CA PHE A 41 1.75 1.43 -0.87
C PHE A 41 1.23 0.53 0.26
N LEU A 42 0.29 -0.38 -0.04
CA LEU A 42 -0.27 -1.28 0.99
C LEU A 42 0.78 -2.24 1.53
N TYR A 43 1.66 -2.77 0.68
CA TYR A 43 2.73 -3.66 1.09
C TYR A 43 3.67 -2.96 2.08
N ASP A 44 4.12 -1.76 1.77
CA ASP A 44 5.04 -1.00 2.62
C ASP A 44 4.34 -0.52 3.90
N LEU A 45 3.08 -0.10 3.83
CA LEU A 45 2.29 0.23 5.01
C LEU A 45 2.11 -0.98 5.92
N CYS A 46 1.76 -2.16 5.39
CA CYS A 46 1.63 -3.39 6.16
C CYS A 46 2.97 -3.84 6.76
N ALA A 47 4.06 -3.72 6.01
CA ALA A 47 5.39 -4.01 6.51
C ALA A 47 5.76 -3.08 7.68
N TRP A 48 5.45 -1.79 7.56
CA TRP A 48 5.67 -0.82 8.64
C TRP A 48 4.82 -1.14 9.88
N LEU A 49 3.51 -1.33 9.71
CA LEU A 49 2.59 -1.65 10.81
C LEU A 49 2.93 -2.98 11.52
N SER A 50 3.55 -3.93 10.81
CA SER A 50 3.99 -5.21 11.38
C SER A 50 5.38 -5.18 12.02
N GLY A 51 6.09 -4.05 11.91
CA GLY A 51 7.47 -3.92 12.38
C GLY A 51 8.47 -4.70 11.53
N GLY A 52 8.12 -5.04 10.28
CA GLY A 52 9.00 -5.75 9.36
C GLY A 52 10.12 -4.84 8.86
N ASN A 53 11.36 -5.34 8.87
CA ASN A 53 12.56 -4.60 8.43
C ASN A 53 13.37 -5.40 7.38
N ASP A 54 12.67 -6.21 6.60
CA ASP A 54 13.27 -7.03 5.55
C ASP A 54 13.17 -6.33 4.18
N PRO A 55 14.16 -6.51 3.29
CA PRO A 55 14.01 -6.15 1.88
C PRO A 55 12.80 -6.83 1.24
N VAL A 56 12.25 -6.20 0.20
CA VAL A 56 11.13 -6.79 -0.54
C VAL A 56 11.62 -8.01 -1.32
N PRO A 57 11.04 -9.20 -1.12
CA PRO A 57 11.47 -10.42 -1.80
C PRO A 57 11.32 -10.32 -3.33
N SER A 58 12.29 -10.85 -4.07
CA SER A 58 12.25 -10.91 -5.54
C SER A 58 10.98 -11.59 -6.08
N ARG A 59 10.48 -12.61 -5.36
CA ARG A 59 9.24 -13.35 -5.69
C ARG A 59 7.93 -12.56 -5.55
N THR A 60 7.95 -11.36 -4.98
CA THR A 60 6.77 -10.48 -4.89
C THR A 60 6.63 -9.71 -6.20
N SER A 61 6.12 -10.35 -7.26
CA SER A 61 6.04 -9.79 -8.61
C SER A 61 5.19 -8.52 -8.71
N GLU A 62 4.21 -8.38 -7.83
CA GLU A 62 3.24 -7.28 -7.78
C GLU A 62 3.88 -5.96 -7.30
N TYR A 63 5.04 -6.02 -6.63
CA TYR A 63 5.77 -4.83 -6.18
C TYR A 63 6.52 -4.17 -7.34
N THR A 64 5.93 -3.12 -7.93
CA THR A 64 6.41 -2.49 -9.16
C THR A 64 7.53 -1.47 -8.96
N LEU A 65 7.69 -0.89 -7.77
CA LEU A 65 8.79 0.05 -7.44
C LEU A 65 10.11 -0.68 -7.21
N THR A 66 10.62 -1.36 -8.24
CA THR A 66 11.76 -2.30 -8.14
C THR A 66 13.02 -1.71 -7.51
N HIS A 67 13.30 -0.43 -7.77
CA HIS A 67 14.43 0.30 -7.21
C HIS A 67 14.38 0.45 -5.68
N LEU A 68 13.21 0.29 -5.05
CA LEU A 68 13.03 0.37 -3.59
C LEU A 68 13.13 -0.99 -2.90
N ARG A 69 13.07 -2.10 -3.63
CA ARG A 69 13.15 -3.45 -3.07
C ARG A 69 14.33 -3.69 -2.11
N PRO A 70 15.56 -3.21 -2.39
CA PRO A 70 16.69 -3.46 -1.49
C PRO A 70 16.64 -2.64 -0.19
N VAL A 71 15.79 -1.62 -0.08
CA VAL A 71 15.65 -0.80 1.12
C VAL A 71 14.89 -1.61 2.18
N PRO A 72 15.50 -1.98 3.33
CA PRO A 72 14.85 -2.88 4.29
C PRO A 72 13.74 -2.20 5.10
N ASP A 73 13.97 -0.95 5.49
CA ASP A 73 13.05 -0.15 6.29
C ASP A 73 11.84 0.29 5.45
N PRO A 74 10.62 -0.19 5.75
CA PRO A 74 9.41 0.17 5.00
C PRO A 74 9.07 1.65 5.11
N ARG A 75 9.37 2.29 6.25
CA ARG A 75 9.13 3.72 6.46
C ARG A 75 10.06 4.56 5.60
N ARG A 76 11.29 4.09 5.33
CA ARG A 76 12.19 4.68 4.31
C ARG A 76 11.73 4.42 2.88
N ARG A 77 11.10 3.28 2.59
CA ARG A 77 10.49 3.06 1.26
C ARG A 77 9.35 4.03 1.01
N LEU A 78 8.42 4.17 1.97
CA LEU A 78 7.32 5.14 1.89
C LEU A 78 7.82 6.57 1.67
N GLN A 79 8.91 7.00 2.31
CA GLN A 79 9.51 8.35 2.08
C GLN A 79 9.85 8.65 0.63
N ARG A 80 10.09 7.63 -0.20
CA ARG A 80 10.54 7.83 -1.58
C ARG A 80 9.40 8.19 -2.52
N TYR A 81 8.17 7.86 -2.17
CA TYR A 81 7.01 8.04 -3.05
C TYR A 81 5.76 8.54 -2.36
N VAL A 82 5.75 8.75 -1.04
CA VAL A 82 4.62 9.35 -0.30
C VAL A 82 4.96 10.78 0.09
N ASN A 83 3.97 11.67 0.02
CA ASN A 83 4.08 13.04 0.53
C ASN A 83 4.62 13.06 1.97
N PRO A 84 5.74 13.75 2.25
CA PRO A 84 6.35 13.76 3.58
C PRO A 84 5.39 14.21 4.69
N ARG A 85 4.53 15.21 4.43
CA ARG A 85 3.57 15.71 5.43
C ARG A 85 2.53 14.66 5.82
N LEU A 86 2.07 13.87 4.84
CA LEU A 86 1.14 12.78 5.10
C LEU A 86 1.81 11.72 5.98
N LEU A 87 3.05 11.38 5.64
CA LEU A 87 3.78 10.35 6.33
C LEU A 87 4.14 10.76 7.77
N GLU A 88 4.50 12.02 8.01
CA GLU A 88 4.66 12.63 9.35
C GLU A 88 3.38 12.55 10.17
N SER A 89 2.22 12.79 9.55
CA SER A 89 0.93 12.69 10.25
C SER A 89 0.64 11.26 10.73
N TRP A 90 1.03 10.25 9.94
CA TRP A 90 0.90 8.86 10.35
C TRP A 90 1.92 8.45 11.39
N ASP A 91 3.16 8.95 11.34
CA ASP A 91 4.13 8.72 12.42
C ASP A 91 3.56 9.18 13.75
N ALA A 92 3.01 10.41 13.79
CA ALA A 92 2.40 10.96 15.00
C ALA A 92 1.20 10.13 15.49
N ALA A 93 0.35 9.68 14.56
CA ALA A 93 -0.82 8.87 14.90
C ALA A 93 -0.46 7.45 15.38
N LEU A 94 0.61 6.85 14.84
CA LEU A 94 1.02 5.47 15.12
C LEU A 94 2.00 5.36 16.30
N ALA A 95 2.72 6.45 16.64
CA ALA A 95 3.71 6.48 17.70
C ALA A 95 3.22 5.91 19.05
N PRO A 96 1.99 6.20 19.53
CA PRO A 96 1.50 5.63 20.79
C PRO A 96 1.37 4.10 20.77
N PHE A 97 1.11 3.50 19.60
CA PHE A 97 0.97 2.06 19.45
C PHE A 97 2.34 1.39 19.40
N PHE A 98 3.24 1.91 18.56
CA PHE A 98 4.61 1.40 18.45
C PHE A 98 5.39 1.58 19.76
N GLY A 99 5.20 2.68 20.48
CA GLY A 99 5.80 2.90 21.80
C GLY A 99 5.35 1.88 22.86
N ARG A 100 4.20 1.22 22.65
CA ARG A 100 3.69 0.13 23.49
C ARG A 100 4.03 -1.26 22.94
N GLY A 101 4.80 -1.36 21.86
CA GLY A 101 5.15 -2.63 21.22
C GLY A 101 4.00 -3.29 20.45
N LEU A 102 2.92 -2.56 20.18
CA LEU A 102 1.75 -3.07 19.46
C LEU A 102 2.04 -3.08 17.96
N LEU A 103 1.87 -4.24 17.34
CA LEU A 103 2.16 -4.46 15.92
C LEU A 103 0.97 -5.13 15.22
N LEU A 104 0.73 -4.77 13.97
CA LEU A 104 -0.30 -5.40 13.15
C LEU A 104 0.23 -6.72 12.56
N VAL A 105 -0.60 -7.74 12.57
CA VAL A 105 -0.43 -8.96 11.78
C VAL A 105 -1.42 -8.85 10.63
N PRO A 106 -0.98 -8.35 9.47
CA PRO A 106 -1.88 -8.04 8.37
C PRO A 106 -2.42 -9.32 7.73
N ASP A 107 -3.72 -9.33 7.46
CA ASP A 107 -4.43 -10.29 6.62
C ASP A 107 -5.49 -9.51 5.84
N LEU A 108 -5.14 -9.11 4.61
CA LEU A 108 -6.03 -8.38 3.71
C LEU A 108 -6.41 -9.29 2.53
N ALA A 109 -7.69 -9.24 2.18
CA ALA A 109 -8.21 -9.84 0.97
C ALA A 109 -8.84 -8.74 0.12
N ALA A 110 -8.54 -8.70 -1.17
CA ALA A 110 -9.22 -7.79 -2.08
C ALA A 110 -10.74 -8.07 -2.07
N ASP A 111 -11.54 -7.01 -1.91
CA ASP A 111 -13.02 -7.09 -1.89
C ASP A 111 -13.61 -6.60 -3.22
N THR A 112 -12.94 -5.67 -3.92
CA THR A 112 -13.33 -5.19 -5.27
C THR A 112 -12.13 -4.84 -6.14
N GLU A 113 -12.39 -4.60 -7.43
CA GLU A 113 -11.45 -4.06 -8.41
C GLU A 113 -11.08 -2.59 -8.08
N LEU A 114 -9.88 -2.16 -8.50
CA LEU A 114 -9.42 -0.78 -8.38
C LEU A 114 -10.30 0.13 -9.25
N VAL A 115 -10.85 1.20 -8.68
CA VAL A 115 -11.61 2.20 -9.45
C VAL A 115 -10.73 3.45 -9.65
N GLU A 116 -10.40 3.77 -10.89
CA GLU A 116 -9.83 5.08 -11.27
C GLU A 116 -10.96 6.13 -11.23
N GLU A 117 -10.98 6.99 -10.20
CA GLU A 117 -12.07 7.97 -10.00
C GLU A 117 -11.62 9.41 -10.29
N GLY A 118 -11.46 9.74 -11.56
CA GLY A 118 -11.35 11.13 -12.01
C GLY A 118 -10.03 11.84 -11.65
N ARG A 119 -10.02 13.16 -11.85
CA ARG A 119 -8.86 14.04 -11.64
C ARG A 119 -9.22 15.22 -10.74
N ARG A 120 -8.35 15.57 -9.78
CA ARG A 120 -8.43 16.86 -9.06
C ARG A 120 -7.97 18.00 -9.97
N GLN A 121 -8.31 19.25 -9.61
CA GLN A 121 -7.61 20.42 -10.15
C GLN A 121 -6.11 20.24 -9.89
N GLY A 122 -5.29 20.29 -10.94
CA GLY A 122 -3.86 19.95 -10.90
C GLY A 122 -3.50 18.60 -11.54
N GLY A 123 -4.47 17.82 -12.01
CA GLY A 123 -4.23 16.61 -12.81
C GLY A 123 -3.90 15.35 -12.02
N ALA A 124 -3.90 15.41 -10.68
CA ALA A 124 -3.71 14.24 -9.82
C ALA A 124 -4.84 13.22 -10.03
N LEU A 125 -4.46 11.96 -10.17
CA LEU A 125 -5.34 10.83 -10.42
C LEU A 125 -5.79 10.20 -9.10
N ARG A 126 -7.07 9.85 -9.00
CA ARG A 126 -7.58 9.12 -7.85
C ARG A 126 -7.62 7.63 -8.12
N ALA A 127 -7.10 6.85 -7.18
CA ALA A 127 -7.22 5.40 -7.17
C ALA A 127 -7.93 4.96 -5.89
N ASP A 128 -9.06 4.30 -6.04
CA ASP A 128 -9.85 3.75 -4.94
C ASP A 128 -9.74 2.24 -4.92
N LEU A 129 -9.37 1.69 -3.77
CA LEU A 129 -9.24 0.26 -3.54
C LEU A 129 -10.04 -0.17 -2.31
N ARG A 130 -10.91 -1.16 -2.46
CA ARG A 130 -11.61 -1.79 -1.33
C ARG A 130 -11.04 -3.15 -1.00
N PHE A 131 -10.88 -3.40 0.29
CA PHE A 131 -10.35 -4.65 0.80
C PHE A 131 -11.02 -5.03 2.12
N LEU A 132 -11.13 -6.33 2.34
CA LEU A 132 -11.51 -6.92 3.60
C LEU A 132 -10.25 -7.09 4.46
N SER A 133 -10.30 -6.69 5.72
CA SER A 133 -9.23 -6.96 6.69
C SER A 133 -9.71 -7.95 7.74
N ARG A 134 -8.92 -9.00 7.97
CA ARG A 134 -9.05 -9.98 9.07
C ARG A 134 -7.81 -9.97 9.96
N SER A 135 -7.15 -8.81 10.00
CA SER A 135 -5.87 -8.65 10.67
C SER A 135 -5.98 -8.91 12.17
N SER A 136 -4.85 -9.22 12.80
CA SER A 136 -4.75 -9.35 14.26
C SER A 136 -3.80 -8.30 14.82
N LEU A 137 -3.99 -7.92 16.07
CA LEU A 137 -3.03 -7.15 16.84
C LEU A 137 -2.07 -8.11 17.55
N ARG A 138 -0.77 -7.82 17.52
CA ARG A 138 0.27 -8.51 18.29
C ARG A 138 0.78 -7.60 19.39
N ASP A 139 0.79 -8.13 20.61
CA ASP A 139 1.37 -7.53 21.81
C ASP A 139 2.33 -8.55 22.45
N GLY A 140 3.63 -8.41 22.15
CA GLY A 140 4.63 -9.43 22.46
C GLY A 140 4.26 -10.80 21.86
N PRO A 141 4.06 -11.85 22.69
CA PRO A 141 3.62 -13.17 22.22
C PRO A 141 2.10 -13.29 22.02
N ARG A 142 1.31 -12.31 22.47
CA ARG A 142 -0.16 -12.37 22.42
C ARG A 142 -0.66 -11.90 21.06
N PHE A 143 -1.68 -12.60 20.57
CA PHE A 143 -2.41 -12.25 19.35
C PHE A 143 -3.87 -12.04 19.69
N SER A 144 -4.41 -10.88 19.30
CA SER A 144 -5.82 -10.55 19.48
C SER A 144 -6.42 -10.27 18.10
N PRO A 145 -7.42 -11.05 17.65
CA PRO A 145 -8.06 -10.79 16.37
C PRO A 145 -8.75 -9.43 16.41
N LEU A 146 -8.62 -8.65 15.32
CA LEU A 146 -9.40 -7.44 15.13
C LEU A 146 -10.73 -7.78 14.45
N PRO A 147 -11.78 -6.94 14.62
CA PRO A 147 -13.04 -7.14 13.92
C PRO A 147 -12.82 -7.19 12.41
N THR A 148 -13.37 -8.21 11.75
CA THR A 148 -13.41 -8.28 10.29
C THR A 148 -14.18 -7.07 9.77
N ARG A 149 -13.53 -6.24 8.95
CA ARG A 149 -14.12 -5.01 8.41
C ARG A 149 -13.69 -4.78 6.98
N ARG A 150 -14.59 -4.16 6.21
CA ARG A 150 -14.27 -3.59 4.91
C ARG A 150 -13.61 -2.24 5.09
N TRP A 151 -12.61 -1.99 4.28
CA TRP A 151 -11.84 -0.76 4.25
C TRP A 151 -11.76 -0.27 2.82
N GLN A 152 -11.72 1.04 2.67
CA GLN A 152 -11.40 1.72 1.43
C GLN A 152 -10.10 2.50 1.62
N LEU A 153 -9.12 2.19 0.78
CA LEU A 153 -7.96 3.03 0.52
C LEU A 153 -8.28 3.95 -0.66
N THR A 154 -8.11 5.25 -0.47
CA THR A 154 -8.15 6.24 -1.55
C THR A 154 -6.77 6.86 -1.64
N LEU A 155 -6.13 6.76 -2.81
CA LEU A 155 -4.87 7.41 -3.14
C LEU A 155 -5.12 8.56 -4.13
N TRP A 156 -4.49 9.70 -3.89
CA TRP A 156 -4.28 10.73 -4.89
C TRP A 156 -2.84 10.66 -5.36
N VAL A 157 -2.67 10.45 -6.66
CA VAL A 157 -1.37 10.16 -7.27
C VAL A 157 -1.02 11.28 -8.24
N SER A 158 0.25 11.66 -8.28
CA SER A 158 0.76 12.65 -9.22
C SER A 158 0.45 12.24 -10.67
N PRO A 159 0.33 13.20 -11.61
CA PRO A 159 -0.04 12.90 -13.00
C PRO A 159 0.92 11.91 -13.70
N ASP A 160 2.20 11.91 -13.30
CA ASP A 160 3.26 11.03 -13.82
C ASP A 160 3.31 9.66 -13.12
N LEU A 161 2.40 9.40 -12.17
CA LEU A 161 2.33 8.18 -11.37
C LEU A 161 3.56 7.89 -10.50
N ALA A 162 4.41 8.89 -10.28
CA ALA A 162 5.65 8.73 -9.51
C ALA A 162 5.43 8.85 -7.99
N ARG A 163 4.37 9.54 -7.56
CA ARG A 163 4.17 9.93 -6.16
C ARG A 163 2.72 9.83 -5.71
N VAL A 164 2.52 9.44 -4.46
CA VAL A 164 1.27 9.55 -3.71
C VAL A 164 1.27 10.91 -3.00
N ASP A 165 0.42 11.81 -3.47
CA ASP A 165 0.29 13.17 -2.94
C ASP A 165 -0.58 13.20 -1.67
N ASP A 166 -1.58 12.33 -1.60
CA ASP A 166 -2.51 12.21 -0.47
C ASP A 166 -3.04 10.77 -0.39
N ALA A 167 -3.39 10.30 0.81
CA ALA A 167 -3.99 8.99 1.00
C ALA A 167 -4.89 8.95 2.23
N ALA A 168 -6.02 8.26 2.10
CA ALA A 168 -6.95 8.02 3.19
C ALA A 168 -7.31 6.54 3.27
N VAL A 169 -7.35 6.01 4.50
CA VAL A 169 -7.86 4.66 4.80
C VAL A 169 -9.07 4.82 5.73
N ARG A 170 -10.24 4.34 5.31
CA ARG A 170 -11.49 4.47 6.07
C ARG A 170 -12.30 3.19 6.05
N ALA A 171 -13.12 2.98 7.08
CA ALA A 171 -14.12 1.92 7.04
C ALA A 171 -15.10 2.19 5.88
N ALA A 172 -15.42 1.14 5.12
CA ALA A 172 -16.33 1.19 3.97
C ALA A 172 -17.71 0.67 4.34
#